data_AF-A0A4R1PNR4-F1
#
_entry.id   AF-A0A4R1PNR4-F1
#
_cell.length_a   1.000
_cell.length_b   1.000
_cell.length_c   1.000
_cell.angle_alpha   90.00
_cell.angle_beta   90.00
_cell.angle_gamma   90.00
#
_symmetry.space_group_name_H-M   'P 1'
#
loop_
_entity.id
_entity.type
_entity.pdbx_description
1 polymer ?
#
loop_
_entity_poly.entity_id
_entity_poly.type
_entity_poly.pdbx_seq_one_letter_code
_entity_poly.pdbx_strand_id
1 'polypeptide(L)'
;MLLLFRGVERQAELHVASDAAEQHRPEPEYDYYPSQWVEPYLGRRRQNGFALYEVLGIDRRDLQRREQQMLRNYSFFDAPVGLLVTLDRRLNTGSYMDLGMFIQNILVAARGQGLHSCAQAAFAPFHAAVRRHLPLCEDDLLVCGIALGYEDTQAPENRLLTERQPVEEFASFHGFSEVAEGAC
;
A
#
# COMPACT_ATOMS: atom_id res chain seq x y z
N MET A 1 9.51 -11.77 -7.54
CA MET A 1 10.65 -10.93 -8.00
C MET A 1 10.44 -9.47 -7.59
N LEU A 2 11.52 -8.69 -7.38
CA LEU A 2 11.43 -7.26 -7.09
C LEU A 2 11.96 -6.46 -8.30
N LEU A 3 11.11 -5.62 -8.90
CA LEU A 3 11.52 -4.70 -9.95
C LEU A 3 11.66 -3.28 -9.37
N LEU A 4 12.80 -2.64 -9.63
CA LEU A 4 13.15 -1.31 -9.11
C LEU A 4 13.18 -0.29 -10.24
N PHE A 5 12.51 0.84 -10.05
CA PHE A 5 12.45 1.95 -11.00
C PHE A 5 13.05 3.20 -10.38
N ARG A 6 13.90 3.89 -11.14
CA ARG A 6 14.49 5.17 -10.77
C ARG A 6 14.03 6.24 -11.75
N GLY A 7 13.58 7.38 -11.21
CA GLY A 7 13.28 8.57 -11.99
C GLY A 7 11.84 8.64 -12.54
N VAL A 8 11.37 9.88 -12.66
CA VAL A 8 10.02 10.25 -13.10
C VAL A 8 9.72 9.75 -14.53
N GLU A 9 10.74 9.60 -15.38
CA GLU A 9 10.58 9.26 -16.79
C GLU A 9 10.03 7.84 -17.04
N ARG A 10 10.37 6.84 -16.21
CA ARG A 10 9.73 5.50 -16.28
C ARG A 10 8.45 5.38 -15.44
N GLN A 11 8.28 6.22 -14.43
CA GLN A 11 7.00 6.36 -13.72
C GLN A 11 5.95 7.04 -14.61
N ALA A 12 6.38 7.87 -15.56
CA ALA A 12 5.54 8.46 -16.60
C ALA A 12 5.13 7.45 -17.69
N GLU A 13 5.93 6.42 -17.97
CA GLU A 13 5.53 5.31 -18.85
C GLU A 13 4.40 4.47 -18.22
N LEU A 14 4.37 4.35 -16.89
CA LEU A 14 3.23 3.80 -16.15
C LEU A 14 2.06 4.79 -16.06
N HIS A 15 2.26 6.11 -16.18
CA HIS A 15 1.17 7.09 -16.25
C HIS A 15 0.29 6.92 -17.49
N VAL A 16 0.77 6.31 -18.57
CA VAL A 16 -0.10 5.91 -19.70
C VAL A 16 -1.16 4.88 -19.25
N ALA A 17 -1.03 4.28 -18.06
CA ALA A 17 -2.10 3.49 -17.44
C ALA A 17 -3.31 4.34 -16.98
N SER A 18 -3.20 5.67 -16.83
CA SER A 18 -4.36 6.54 -16.56
C SER A 18 -5.30 6.67 -17.75
N ASP A 19 -4.80 6.54 -18.99
CA ASP A 19 -5.65 6.51 -20.19
C ASP A 19 -6.43 5.18 -20.32
N ALA A 20 -6.01 4.12 -19.61
CA ALA A 20 -6.63 2.79 -19.66
C ALA A 20 -7.72 2.57 -18.60
N ALA A 21 -7.84 3.44 -17.59
CA ALA A 21 -8.93 3.38 -16.61
C ALA A 21 -10.33 3.56 -17.24
N GLU A 22 -10.40 4.11 -18.47
CA GLU A 22 -11.64 4.32 -19.21
C GLU A 22 -12.12 3.14 -20.07
N GLN A 23 -11.31 2.09 -20.29
CA GLN A 23 -11.64 1.10 -21.35
C GLN A 23 -11.94 -0.34 -20.91
N HIS A 24 -11.47 -0.84 -19.76
CA HIS A 24 -11.85 -2.16 -19.24
C HIS A 24 -11.84 -2.16 -17.70
N ARG A 25 -12.84 -2.81 -17.08
CA ARG A 25 -12.86 -3.02 -15.62
C ARG A 25 -11.59 -3.80 -15.24
N PRO A 26 -10.73 -3.28 -14.37
CA PRO A 26 -9.52 -4.00 -13.99
C PRO A 26 -9.90 -5.29 -13.24
N GLU A 27 -9.42 -6.43 -13.73
CA GLU A 27 -9.59 -7.73 -13.10
C GLU A 27 -8.33 -8.08 -12.31
N PRO A 28 -8.37 -8.00 -10.97
CA PRO A 28 -7.22 -8.35 -10.15
C PRO A 28 -6.93 -9.85 -10.25
N GLU A 29 -5.65 -10.23 -10.25
CA GLU A 29 -5.24 -11.64 -10.28
C GLU A 29 -5.51 -12.38 -8.95
N TYR A 30 -5.85 -11.63 -7.89
CA TYR A 30 -6.16 -12.15 -6.56
C TYR A 30 -7.04 -11.18 -5.77
N ASP A 31 -7.77 -11.72 -4.79
CA ASP A 31 -8.62 -10.92 -3.90
C ASP A 31 -7.78 -10.30 -2.77
N TYR A 32 -7.40 -9.02 -2.90
CA TYR A 32 -6.72 -8.29 -1.83
C TYR A 32 -7.65 -7.92 -0.67
N TYR A 33 -8.87 -7.52 -0.99
CA TYR A 33 -9.89 -7.11 -0.03
C TYR A 33 -10.98 -8.17 0.10
N PRO A 34 -11.70 -8.23 1.23
CA PRO A 34 -12.80 -9.16 1.39
C PRO A 34 -13.91 -8.89 0.37
N SER A 35 -14.56 -9.96 -0.10
CA SER A 35 -15.73 -9.89 -0.97
C SER A 35 -16.93 -9.22 -0.28
N GLN A 36 -17.02 -9.35 1.05
CA GLN A 36 -18.01 -8.66 1.87
C GLN A 36 -17.33 -7.94 3.03
N TRP A 37 -17.61 -6.64 3.16
CA TRP A 37 -17.16 -5.84 4.29
C TRP A 37 -18.07 -6.04 5.49
N VAL A 38 -17.46 -6.32 6.64
CA VAL A 38 -18.13 -6.45 7.95
C VAL A 38 -17.46 -5.54 8.97
N GLU A 39 -18.15 -5.20 10.05
CA GLU A 39 -17.52 -4.52 11.17
C GLU A 39 -16.60 -5.49 11.95
N PRO A 40 -15.51 -4.99 12.55
CA PRO A 40 -15.06 -3.58 12.63
C PRO A 40 -14.26 -3.09 11.40
N TYR A 41 -14.04 -3.93 10.38
CA TYR A 41 -13.15 -3.62 9.26
C TYR A 41 -13.67 -2.52 8.33
N LEU A 42 -14.99 -2.46 8.11
CA LEU A 42 -15.62 -1.39 7.33
C LEU A 42 -15.44 -0.02 8.00
N GLY A 43 -15.67 0.06 9.31
CA GLY A 43 -15.40 1.26 10.11
C GLY A 43 -13.95 1.71 10.00
N ARG A 44 -13.00 0.81 10.23
CA ARG A 44 -11.55 1.08 10.13
C ARG A 44 -11.15 1.62 8.75
N ARG A 45 -11.65 1.00 7.67
CA ARG A 45 -11.39 1.46 6.29
C ARG A 45 -11.92 2.88 6.06
N ARG A 46 -13.14 3.16 6.50
CA ARG A 46 -13.78 4.48 6.35
C ARG A 46 -13.03 5.54 7.13
N GLN A 47 -12.68 5.27 8.38
CA GLN A 47 -11.94 6.18 9.25
C GLN A 47 -10.61 6.58 8.61
N ASN A 48 -9.80 5.62 8.18
CA ASN A 48 -8.51 5.89 7.52
C ASN A 48 -8.69 6.73 6.24
N GLY A 49 -9.66 6.37 5.40
CA GLY A 49 -9.93 7.11 4.17
C GLY A 49 -10.43 8.54 4.43
N PHE A 50 -11.29 8.74 5.42
CA PHE A 50 -11.80 10.07 5.77
C PHE A 50 -10.69 10.95 6.35
N ALA A 51 -9.85 10.42 7.23
CA ALA A 51 -8.76 11.17 7.83
C ALA A 51 -7.77 11.70 6.78
N LEU A 52 -7.45 10.90 5.75
CA LEU A 52 -6.62 11.36 4.63
C LEU A 52 -7.27 12.53 3.88
N TYR A 53 -8.55 12.41 3.50
CA TYR A 53 -9.22 13.47 2.75
C TYR A 53 -9.45 14.73 3.58
N GLU A 54 -9.69 14.60 4.88
CA GLU A 54 -9.81 15.71 5.81
C GLU A 54 -8.52 16.53 5.86
N VAL A 55 -7.37 15.86 6.05
CA VAL A 55 -6.06 16.52 6.08
C VAL A 55 -5.71 17.20 4.76
N LEU A 56 -6.16 16.65 3.63
CA LEU A 56 -6.01 17.24 2.30
C LEU A 56 -7.03 18.36 1.98
N GLY A 57 -8.00 18.61 2.87
CA GLY A 57 -9.09 19.56 2.63
C GLY A 57 -9.94 19.19 1.42
N ILE A 58 -10.18 17.90 1.21
CA ILE A 58 -11.00 17.36 0.11
C ILE A 58 -12.38 16.97 0.67
N ASP A 59 -13.42 17.66 0.23
CA ASP A 59 -14.80 17.36 0.65
C ASP A 59 -15.24 15.97 0.15
N ARG A 60 -16.09 15.29 0.93
CA ARG A 60 -16.61 13.97 0.57
C ARG A 60 -17.34 13.94 -0.77
N ARG A 61 -17.97 15.06 -1.16
CA ARG A 61 -18.72 15.25 -2.42
C ARG A 61 -17.83 15.72 -3.57
N ASP A 62 -16.58 16.11 -3.30
CA ASP A 62 -15.61 16.48 -4.32
C ASP A 62 -15.00 15.22 -4.95
N LEU A 63 -15.80 14.54 -5.78
CA LEU A 63 -15.42 13.28 -6.41
C LEU A 63 -14.18 13.45 -7.31
N GLN A 64 -14.05 14.61 -7.95
CA GLN A 64 -12.95 14.91 -8.86
C GLN A 64 -11.61 14.99 -8.11
N ARG A 65 -11.51 15.76 -7.02
CA ARG A 65 -10.26 15.82 -6.24
C ARG A 65 -9.93 14.50 -5.56
N ARG A 66 -10.94 13.71 -5.18
CA ARG A 66 -10.72 12.35 -4.63
C ARG A 66 -10.17 11.38 -5.67
N GLU A 67 -10.68 11.44 -6.90
CA GLU A 67 -10.15 10.69 -8.02
C GLU A 67 -8.70 11.10 -8.34
N GLN A 68 -8.44 12.41 -8.45
CA GLN A 68 -7.08 12.94 -8.66
C GLN A 68 -6.11 12.46 -7.58
N GLN A 69 -6.52 12.51 -6.30
CA GLN A 69 -5.70 12.01 -5.20
C GLN A 69 -5.46 10.50 -5.28
N MET A 70 -6.47 9.73 -5.70
CA MET A 70 -6.33 8.28 -5.92
C MET A 70 -5.32 7.99 -7.05
N LEU A 71 -5.39 8.73 -8.15
CA LEU A 71 -4.51 8.57 -9.32
C LEU A 71 -3.03 8.83 -8.99
N ARG A 72 -2.72 9.63 -7.96
CA ARG A 72 -1.34 9.80 -7.46
C ARG A 72 -0.67 8.49 -7.04
N ASN A 73 -1.42 7.42 -6.78
CA ASN A 73 -0.81 6.10 -6.58
C ASN A 73 0.09 5.70 -7.75
N TYR A 74 -0.35 5.96 -8.98
CA TYR A 74 0.34 5.52 -10.20
C TYR A 74 1.53 6.42 -10.57
N SER A 75 1.65 7.58 -9.92
CA SER A 75 2.88 8.39 -9.89
C SER A 75 3.83 8.01 -8.75
N PHE A 76 3.52 6.94 -8.00
CA PHE A 76 4.18 6.61 -6.73
C PHE A 76 4.22 7.80 -5.75
N PHE A 77 3.18 8.64 -5.75
CA PHE A 77 3.12 9.87 -4.97
C PHE A 77 4.35 10.77 -5.16
N ASP A 78 4.86 10.80 -6.39
CA ASP A 78 6.00 11.64 -6.80
C ASP A 78 7.35 11.21 -6.16
N ALA A 79 7.39 10.01 -5.58
CA ALA A 79 8.61 9.44 -5.03
C ALA A 79 9.64 9.17 -6.13
N PRO A 80 10.94 9.39 -5.88
CA PRO A 80 12.01 9.21 -6.88
C PRO A 80 12.25 7.74 -7.25
N VAL A 81 11.76 6.80 -6.42
CA VAL A 81 11.88 5.37 -6.61
C VAL A 81 10.52 4.70 -6.45
N GLY A 82 10.16 3.88 -7.43
CA GLY A 82 9.04 2.95 -7.34
C GLY A 82 9.57 1.52 -7.32
N LEU A 83 8.98 0.66 -6.50
CA LEU A 83 9.19 -0.79 -6.56
C LEU A 83 7.90 -1.47 -6.97
N LEU A 84 8.00 -2.52 -7.78
CA LEU A 84 6.90 -3.46 -8.03
C LEU A 84 7.29 -4.83 -7.50
N VAL A 85 6.41 -5.40 -6.69
CA VAL A 85 6.62 -6.64 -5.98
C VAL A 85 5.77 -7.72 -6.63
N THR A 86 6.42 -8.81 -7.02
CA THR A 86 5.76 -9.97 -7.64
C THR A 86 6.02 -11.25 -6.87
N LEU A 87 5.09 -12.18 -7.00
CA LEU A 87 5.14 -13.53 -6.46
C LEU A 87 5.01 -14.53 -7.60
N ASP A 88 5.68 -15.67 -7.54
CA ASP A 88 5.42 -16.75 -8.48
C ASP A 88 4.03 -17.32 -8.21
N ARG A 89 3.11 -17.22 -9.18
CA ARG A 89 1.69 -17.58 -9.03
C ARG A 89 1.45 -19.07 -8.73
N ARG A 90 2.47 -19.91 -8.93
CA ARG A 90 2.42 -21.35 -8.62
C ARG A 90 2.63 -21.62 -7.14
N LEU A 91 3.09 -20.61 -6.39
CA LEU A 91 3.21 -20.67 -4.94
C LEU A 91 1.84 -20.52 -4.27
N ASN A 92 1.72 -21.08 -3.06
CA ASN A 92 0.48 -21.11 -2.30
C ASN A 92 0.41 -19.97 -1.27
N THR A 93 -0.68 -19.96 -0.49
CA THR A 93 -1.00 -18.93 0.51
C THR A 93 0.11 -18.62 1.51
N GLY A 94 0.92 -19.62 1.90
CA GLY A 94 2.07 -19.41 2.79
C GLY A 94 3.06 -18.38 2.26
N SER A 95 3.25 -18.30 0.94
CA SER A 95 4.22 -17.36 0.35
C SER A 95 3.75 -15.91 0.38
N TYR A 96 2.45 -15.64 0.58
CA TYR A 96 1.98 -14.28 0.87
C TYR A 96 2.41 -13.81 2.26
N MET A 97 2.51 -14.72 3.24
CA MET A 97 3.05 -14.41 4.57
C MET A 97 4.54 -14.07 4.48
N ASP A 98 5.32 -14.91 3.79
CA ASP A 98 6.75 -14.67 3.56
C ASP A 98 6.98 -13.34 2.84
N LEU A 99 6.16 -13.05 1.83
CA LEU A 99 6.22 -11.80 1.09
C LEU A 99 5.84 -10.59 1.94
N GLY A 100 4.86 -10.73 2.82
CA GLY A 100 4.49 -9.69 3.79
C GLY A 100 5.66 -9.36 4.74
N MET A 101 6.37 -10.38 5.24
CA MET A 101 7.59 -10.19 6.04
C MET A 101 8.69 -9.49 5.24
N PHE A 102 8.91 -9.91 3.99
CA PHE A 102 9.89 -9.29 3.10
C PHE A 102 9.58 -7.81 2.81
N ILE A 103 8.33 -7.51 2.45
CA ILE A 103 7.85 -6.13 2.21
C ILE A 103 8.09 -5.32 3.49
N GLN A 104 7.62 -5.78 4.65
CA GLN A 104 7.79 -5.03 5.90
C GLN A 104 9.26 -4.78 6.26
N ASN A 105 10.16 -5.72 5.98
CA ASN A 105 11.60 -5.52 6.15
C ASN A 105 12.13 -4.37 5.28
N ILE A 106 11.66 -4.23 4.03
CA ILE A 106 12.01 -3.08 3.17
C ILE A 106 11.53 -1.76 3.81
N LEU A 107 10.27 -1.71 4.26
CA LEU A 107 9.68 -0.50 4.85
C LEU A 107 10.44 -0.06 6.11
N VAL A 108 10.77 -1.00 6.99
CA VAL A 108 11.53 -0.73 8.22
C VAL A 108 12.99 -0.36 7.91
N ALA A 109 13.65 -1.08 7.00
CA ALA A 109 15.02 -0.78 6.61
C ALA A 109 15.15 0.61 5.97
N ALA A 110 14.15 1.04 5.19
CA ALA A 110 14.09 2.39 4.63
C ALA A 110 14.17 3.47 5.74
N ARG A 111 13.45 3.29 6.87
CA ARG A 111 13.54 4.20 8.02
C ARG A 111 14.95 4.27 8.60
N GLY A 112 15.64 3.14 8.70
CA GLY A 112 17.04 3.08 9.15
C GLY A 112 18.01 3.85 8.25
N GLN A 113 17.61 4.15 7.01
CA GLN A 113 18.38 4.94 6.04
C GLN A 113 17.85 6.37 5.87
N GLY A 114 16.92 6.81 6.72
CA GLY A 114 16.27 8.13 6.62
C GLY A 114 15.25 8.25 5.47
N LEU A 115 14.89 7.14 4.82
CA LEU A 115 13.91 7.07 3.74
C LEU A 115 12.51 6.73 4.27
N HIS A 116 11.50 7.12 3.51
CA HIS A 116 10.09 6.89 3.75
C HIS A 116 9.50 6.06 2.62
N SER A 117 8.41 5.36 2.92
CA SER A 117 7.81 4.42 1.99
C SER A 117 6.30 4.36 2.12
N CYS A 118 5.61 4.06 1.02
CA CYS A 118 4.19 3.76 1.00
C CYS A 118 3.95 2.46 0.22
N ALA A 119 3.38 1.44 0.86
CA ALA A 119 2.98 0.21 0.19
C ALA A 119 1.61 0.38 -0.49
N GLN A 120 1.48 -0.05 -1.74
CA GLN A 120 0.37 0.31 -2.62
C GLN A 120 -0.21 -0.92 -3.32
N ALA A 121 -1.34 -1.42 -2.84
CA ALA A 121 -2.12 -2.43 -3.55
C ALA A 121 -2.76 -1.91 -4.85
N ALA A 122 -2.74 -0.58 -5.07
CA ALA A 122 -3.35 0.08 -6.22
C ALA A 122 -2.86 -0.43 -7.58
N PHE A 123 -1.62 -0.93 -7.66
CA PHE A 123 -1.06 -1.46 -8.92
C PHE A 123 -1.60 -2.85 -9.30
N ALA A 124 -2.01 -3.67 -8.34
CA ALA A 124 -2.37 -5.07 -8.58
C ALA A 124 -3.51 -5.25 -9.60
N PRO A 125 -4.62 -4.48 -9.57
CA PRO A 125 -5.68 -4.58 -10.57
C PRO A 125 -5.23 -4.20 -12.00
N PHE A 126 -4.13 -3.45 -12.14
CA PHE A 126 -3.60 -2.99 -13.41
C PHE A 126 -2.39 -3.81 -13.90
N HIS A 127 -2.22 -5.04 -13.39
CA HIS A 127 -1.12 -5.96 -13.76
C HIS A 127 -0.95 -6.09 -15.28
N ALA A 128 -2.03 -6.20 -16.05
CA ALA A 128 -1.96 -6.32 -17.50
C ALA A 128 -1.33 -5.08 -18.15
N ALA A 129 -1.66 -3.89 -17.67
CA ALA A 129 -1.03 -2.66 -18.15
C ALA A 129 0.46 -2.65 -17.77
N VAL A 130 0.80 -2.98 -16.52
CA VAL A 130 2.18 -3.06 -16.03
C VAL A 130 3.03 -4.01 -16.87
N ARG A 131 2.52 -5.20 -17.21
CA ARG A 131 3.19 -6.21 -18.06
C ARG A 131 3.48 -5.72 -19.48
N ARG A 132 2.72 -4.76 -20.02
CA ARG A 132 3.02 -4.19 -21.36
C ARG A 132 4.27 -3.32 -21.36
N HIS A 133 4.59 -2.72 -20.22
CA HIS A 133 5.72 -1.81 -20.08
C HIS A 133 6.94 -2.47 -19.45
N LEU A 134 6.75 -3.61 -18.77
CA LEU A 134 7.79 -4.26 -17.97
C LEU A 134 7.90 -5.75 -18.29
N PRO A 135 9.13 -6.31 -18.27
CA PRO A 135 9.38 -7.71 -18.59
C PRO A 135 8.96 -8.62 -17.41
N LEU A 136 7.66 -8.75 -17.19
CA LEU A 136 7.07 -9.67 -16.22
C LEU A 136 6.73 -10.99 -16.92
N CYS A 137 7.21 -12.10 -16.39
CA CYS A 137 6.88 -13.42 -16.93
C CYS A 137 5.40 -13.74 -16.68
N GLU A 138 4.83 -14.67 -17.47
CA GLU A 138 3.45 -15.13 -17.27
C GLU A 138 3.24 -15.67 -15.85
N ASP A 139 4.25 -16.29 -15.24
CA ASP A 139 4.16 -16.83 -13.88
C ASP A 139 4.30 -15.77 -12.77
N ASP A 140 4.71 -14.53 -13.08
CA ASP A 140 4.87 -13.47 -12.07
C ASP A 140 3.53 -12.80 -11.75
N LEU A 141 2.89 -13.13 -10.63
CA LEU A 141 1.72 -12.38 -10.13
C LEU A 141 2.14 -11.03 -9.55
N LEU A 142 1.53 -9.94 -9.99
CA LEU A 142 1.80 -8.60 -9.44
C LEU A 142 1.04 -8.40 -8.13
N VAL A 143 1.77 -8.29 -7.02
CA VAL A 143 1.19 -8.18 -5.67
C VAL A 143 0.98 -6.72 -5.27
N CYS A 144 2.00 -5.88 -5.37
CA CYS A 144 1.86 -4.48 -5.00
C CYS A 144 2.95 -3.60 -5.60
N GLY A 145 2.76 -2.28 -5.48
CA GLY A 145 3.82 -1.30 -5.60
C GLY A 145 4.32 -0.80 -4.25
N ILE A 146 5.48 -0.16 -4.23
CA ILE A 146 6.01 0.58 -3.09
C ILE A 146 6.61 1.90 -3.60
N ALA A 147 6.12 3.02 -3.12
CA ALA A 147 6.80 4.31 -3.27
C ALA A 147 7.93 4.39 -2.25
N LEU A 148 9.12 4.86 -2.66
CA LEU A 148 10.30 4.98 -1.80
C LEU A 148 11.03 6.30 -2.08
N GLY A 149 11.31 7.07 -1.02
CA GLY A 149 11.96 8.37 -1.17
C GLY A 149 12.18 9.11 0.14
N TYR A 150 12.47 10.40 0.04
CA TYR A 150 12.42 11.31 1.18
C TYR A 150 11.02 11.91 1.28
N GLU A 151 10.49 12.02 2.50
CA GLU A 151 9.19 12.64 2.70
C GLU A 151 9.25 14.15 2.42
N ASP A 152 8.16 14.70 1.89
CA ASP A 152 7.91 16.12 1.95
C ASP A 152 7.24 16.47 3.29
N THR A 153 8.01 17.03 4.22
CA THR A 153 7.52 17.44 5.56
C THR A 153 6.50 18.58 5.52
N GLN A 154 6.36 19.27 4.38
CA GLN A 154 5.39 20.34 4.19
C GLN A 154 4.05 19.83 3.62
N ALA A 155 4.02 18.64 3.01
CA ALA A 155 2.80 18.04 2.51
C ALA A 155 1.86 17.68 3.69
N PRO A 156 0.60 18.16 3.68
CA PRO A 156 -0.30 17.96 4.81
C PRO A 156 -0.58 16.47 5.07
N GLU A 157 -0.73 15.65 4.03
CA GLU A 157 -0.99 14.21 4.14
C GLU A 157 0.07 13.44 4.95
N ASN A 158 1.32 13.93 4.98
CA ASN A 158 2.40 13.30 5.73
C ASN A 158 2.31 13.56 7.25
N ARG A 159 1.39 14.43 7.69
CA ARG A 159 1.09 14.67 9.11
C ARG A 159 0.00 13.74 9.64
N LEU A 160 -0.64 12.95 8.77
CA LEU A 160 -1.68 12.02 9.17
C LEU A 160 -1.09 10.90 10.02
N LEU A 161 -1.49 10.86 11.29
CA LEU A 161 -1.25 9.71 12.16
C LEU A 161 -2.49 8.82 12.14
N THR A 162 -2.30 7.56 11.78
CA THR A 162 -3.38 6.57 11.73
C THR A 162 -3.53 5.89 13.08
N GLU A 163 -4.76 5.76 13.55
CA GLU A 163 -5.04 5.06 14.81
C GLU A 163 -4.62 3.58 14.73
N ARG A 164 -4.31 3.01 15.89
CA ARG A 164 -4.09 1.57 16.08
C ARG A 164 -5.02 1.09 17.17
N GLN A 165 -5.47 -0.14 17.04
CA GLN A 165 -6.28 -0.75 18.10
C GLN A 165 -5.39 -1.01 19.32
N PRO A 166 -5.93 -0.83 20.53
CA PRO A 166 -5.24 -1.26 21.75
C PRO A 166 -4.98 -2.77 21.70
N VAL A 167 -3.90 -3.23 22.34
CA VAL A 167 -3.41 -4.61 22.20
C VAL A 167 -4.42 -5.63 22.72
N GLU A 168 -5.23 -5.25 23.70
CA GLU A 168 -6.28 -6.03 24.33
C GLU A 168 -7.41 -6.40 23.37
N GLU A 169 -7.57 -5.67 22.25
CA GLU A 169 -8.58 -5.98 21.24
C GLU A 169 -8.18 -7.11 20.28
N PHE A 170 -6.89 -7.44 20.17
CA PHE A 170 -6.40 -8.42 19.21
C PHE A 170 -5.42 -9.45 19.78
N ALA A 171 -5.03 -9.33 21.06
CA ALA A 171 -4.16 -10.26 21.74
C ALA A 171 -4.79 -10.80 23.03
N SER A 172 -4.44 -12.03 23.39
CA SER A 172 -4.75 -12.63 24.69
C SER A 172 -3.45 -13.07 25.34
N PHE A 173 -3.23 -12.65 26.58
CA PHE A 173 -2.00 -12.90 27.33
C PHE A 173 -2.20 -14.11 28.24
N HIS A 174 -1.39 -15.16 28.04
CA HIS A 174 -1.43 -16.39 28.83
C HIS A 174 -0.06 -16.63 29.47
N GLY A 175 0.00 -16.86 30.78
CA GLY A 175 1.26 -17.11 31.49
C GLY A 175 2.04 -15.85 31.91
N PHE A 176 1.46 -14.67 31.74
CA PHE A 176 1.98 -13.40 32.27
C PHE A 176 1.31 -13.12 33.62
N SER A 177 1.92 -13.56 34.72
CA SER A 177 1.50 -13.16 36.08
C SER A 177 1.87 -11.69 36.29
N GLU A 178 1.00 -10.89 36.91
CA GLU A 178 1.40 -9.58 37.41
C GLU A 178 2.58 -9.76 38.38
N VAL A 179 3.72 -9.15 38.08
CA VAL A 179 4.72 -8.92 39.13
C VAL A 179 4.07 -7.92 40.06
N ALA A 180 3.56 -8.40 41.20
CA ALA A 180 3.04 -7.54 42.25
C ALA A 180 4.08 -6.45 42.55
N GLU A 181 3.71 -5.19 42.36
CA GLU A 181 4.46 -4.04 42.84
C GLU A 181 4.61 -4.17 44.36
N GLY A 182 5.77 -4.63 44.82
CA GLY A 182 6.01 -4.90 46.24
C GLY A 182 7.21 -5.78 46.59
N ALA A 183 8.20 -5.93 45.71
CA ALA A 183 9.51 -6.46 46.11
C ALA A 183 10.40 -5.29 46.55
N CYS A 184 10.70 -5.29 47.85
CA CYS A 184 11.51 -4.34 48.62
C CYS A 184 12.77 -3.81 47.92
#